data_AF-E0W0N9-F1
#
_entry.id   AF-E0W0N9-F1
#
_cell.length_a   1.000
_cell.length_b   1.000
_cell.length_c   1.000
_cell.angle_alpha   90.00
_cell.angle_beta   90.00
_cell.angle_gamma   90.00
#
_symmetry.space_group_name_H-M   'P 1'
#
loop_
_entity.id
_entity.type
_entity.pdbx_description
1 polymer ?
#
loop_
_entity_poly.entity_id
_entity_poly.type
_entity_poly.pdbx_seq_one_letter_code
_entity_poly.pdbx_strand_id
1 'polypeptide(L)'
;MISELKNNNEKYSFKQPWKKNLYENVGYPDNYTDKSFLKDLKKNIYVKELTYYETLSEVVKITEKLCISIIFSIIFTYLHNDWISPRTVFLFTSVIVILCYFYYAQTHTSISYLMIISKNFKRVGILLLLGYILSPVLRTLTDTISTDTIYATSTIMMLIHLGFFDYRYPKSVVTSSLSLNSAIFSSVCLASRLETSFHAFVLLTISVELFVLYPYFRYSIMAFSTFFLLAAISLSLSISFLLLLIILNVVCPLLFVHWQKYKDNIYGPWDEAIINVKNNVS
;
A
#
# COMPACT_ATOMS: atom_id res chain seq x y z
N MET A 1 -45.77 -66.19 42.86
CA MET A 1 -46.11 -65.98 41.44
C MET A 1 -45.86 -64.51 41.15
N ILE A 2 -44.84 -64.24 40.33
CA ILE A 2 -44.50 -62.95 39.69
C ILE A 2 -43.89 -61.90 40.66
N SER A 3 -42.57 -61.79 40.83
CA SER A 3 -41.51 -61.32 39.91
C SER A 3 -41.63 -59.85 39.49
N GLU A 4 -40.63 -59.06 39.91
CA GLU A 4 -40.07 -57.90 39.20
C GLU A 4 -41.01 -56.73 38.84
N LEU A 5 -40.98 -55.69 39.67
CA LEU A 5 -41.04 -54.32 39.16
C LEU A 5 -39.74 -53.60 39.52
N LYS A 6 -38.81 -53.73 38.57
CA LYS A 6 -37.52 -53.06 38.49
C LYS A 6 -37.77 -51.54 38.42
N ASN A 7 -37.55 -50.84 39.53
CA ASN A 7 -37.66 -49.39 39.59
C ASN A 7 -36.41 -48.77 38.92
N ASN A 8 -36.42 -48.73 37.58
CA ASN A 8 -35.43 -48.02 36.77
C ASN A 8 -35.69 -46.51 36.88
N ASN A 9 -35.24 -45.89 37.98
CA ASN A 9 -35.12 -44.44 38.05
C ASN A 9 -33.81 -44.01 37.38
N GLU A 10 -33.82 -43.98 36.05
CA GLU A 10 -32.85 -43.20 35.29
C GLU A 10 -32.99 -41.73 35.70
N LYS A 11 -32.01 -41.21 36.46
CA LYS A 11 -31.89 -39.78 36.76
C LYS A 11 -31.55 -39.03 35.47
N TYR A 12 -32.57 -38.60 34.74
CA TYR A 12 -32.43 -37.55 33.74
C TYR A 12 -32.03 -36.25 34.46
N SER A 13 -30.76 -35.87 34.41
CA SER A 13 -30.35 -34.54 34.88
C SER A 13 -30.93 -33.50 33.92
N PHE A 14 -32.03 -32.86 34.31
CA PHE A 14 -32.52 -31.65 33.64
C PHE A 14 -31.43 -30.58 33.77
N LYS A 15 -30.65 -30.39 32.71
CA LYS A 15 -29.73 -29.25 32.63
C LYS A 15 -30.59 -27.98 32.60
N GLN A 16 -30.27 -27.04 33.49
CA GLN A 16 -30.86 -25.70 33.50
C GLN A 16 -30.82 -25.11 32.08
N PRO A 17 -31.92 -24.49 31.60
CA PRO A 17 -31.93 -23.87 30.28
C PRO A 17 -30.91 -22.73 30.26
N TRP A 18 -30.13 -22.67 29.18
CA TRP A 18 -29.16 -21.60 29.00
C TRP A 18 -29.88 -20.24 28.98
N LYS A 19 -29.37 -19.29 29.76
CA LYS A 19 -29.86 -17.90 29.79
C LYS A 19 -28.70 -16.96 29.50
N LYS A 20 -28.86 -16.11 28.48
CA LYS A 20 -27.89 -15.04 28.18
C LYS A 20 -28.04 -13.94 29.22
N ASN A 21 -27.14 -13.88 30.19
CA ASN A 21 -27.08 -12.77 31.13
C ASN A 21 -25.93 -11.84 30.74
N LEU A 22 -26.25 -10.67 30.16
CA LEU A 22 -25.23 -9.66 29.83
C LEU A 22 -24.95 -8.73 31.01
N TYR A 23 -25.94 -8.46 31.86
CA TYR A 23 -25.84 -7.49 32.95
C TYR A 23 -26.69 -7.96 34.14
N GLU A 24 -26.05 -8.53 35.17
CA GLU A 24 -26.71 -8.94 36.42
C GLU A 24 -26.54 -7.91 37.54
N ASN A 25 -25.57 -7.01 37.39
CA ASN A 25 -25.14 -6.09 38.43
C ASN A 25 -26.08 -4.88 38.50
N VAL A 26 -27.04 -4.90 39.42
CA VAL A 26 -28.00 -3.82 39.67
C VAL A 26 -27.62 -3.10 40.97
N GLY A 27 -27.69 -1.76 40.99
CA GLY A 27 -27.49 -0.95 42.21
C GLY A 27 -26.07 -0.42 42.45
N TYR A 28 -25.16 -0.59 41.50
CA TYR A 28 -23.85 0.05 41.51
C TYR A 28 -23.93 1.43 40.81
N PRO A 29 -23.10 2.41 41.24
CA PRO A 29 -23.00 3.67 40.51
C PRO A 29 -22.38 3.46 39.13
N ASP A 30 -22.70 4.33 38.17
CA ASP A 30 -22.29 4.21 36.76
C ASP A 30 -20.75 4.12 36.56
N ASN A 31 -19.96 4.61 37.51
CA ASN A 31 -18.49 4.58 37.50
C ASN A 31 -17.89 3.44 38.35
N TYR A 32 -18.71 2.50 38.83
CA TYR A 32 -18.21 1.37 39.62
C TYR A 32 -17.36 0.43 38.77
N THR A 33 -16.14 0.16 39.23
CA THR A 33 -15.24 -0.85 38.69
C THR A 33 -14.90 -1.82 39.81
N ASP A 34 -15.04 -3.12 39.58
CA ASP A 34 -14.77 -4.13 40.60
C ASP A 34 -13.28 -4.16 40.98
N LYS A 35 -12.95 -4.45 42.25
CA LYS A 35 -11.56 -4.53 42.72
C LYS A 35 -10.75 -5.62 41.99
N SER A 36 -11.43 -6.65 41.50
CA SER A 36 -10.82 -7.72 40.71
C SER A 36 -10.57 -7.33 39.25
N PHE A 37 -11.04 -6.16 38.80
CA PHE A 37 -10.97 -5.75 37.40
C PHE A 37 -9.54 -5.87 36.85
N LEU A 38 -8.54 -5.24 37.46
CA LEU A 38 -7.15 -5.32 36.96
C LEU A 38 -6.38 -6.56 37.41
N LYS A 39 -7.02 -7.53 38.08
CA LYS A 39 -6.33 -8.70 38.66
C LYS A 39 -5.71 -9.60 37.59
N ASP A 40 -6.38 -9.74 36.45
CA ASP A 40 -5.94 -10.58 35.33
C ASP A 40 -5.24 -9.77 34.22
N LEU A 41 -4.78 -8.56 34.54
CA LEU A 41 -4.02 -7.73 33.63
C LEU A 41 -2.69 -8.40 33.28
N LYS A 42 -2.46 -8.60 31.98
CA LYS A 42 -1.23 -9.16 31.43
C LYS A 42 -0.58 -8.13 30.52
N LYS A 43 0.73 -7.96 30.63
CA LYS A 43 1.48 -7.06 29.75
C LYS A 43 2.27 -7.83 28.70
N ASN A 44 2.34 -7.28 27.49
CA ASN A 44 3.27 -7.67 26.44
C ASN A 44 3.22 -9.16 25.99
N ILE A 45 2.07 -9.83 26.11
CA ILE A 45 1.94 -11.28 25.79
C ILE A 45 2.33 -11.60 24.34
N TYR A 46 1.91 -10.76 23.39
CA TYR A 46 2.07 -11.00 21.95
C TYR A 46 3.09 -10.06 21.30
N VAL A 47 4.08 -9.58 22.06
CA VAL A 47 5.12 -8.71 21.51
C VAL A 47 6.09 -9.54 20.70
N LYS A 48 5.94 -9.52 19.37
CA LYS A 48 6.99 -9.94 18.44
C LYS A 48 7.97 -8.79 18.25
N GLU A 49 9.19 -8.97 18.74
CA GLU A 49 10.30 -8.07 18.43
C GLU A 49 10.76 -8.31 16.99
N LEU A 50 10.85 -7.25 16.20
CA LEU A 50 11.33 -7.32 14.84
C LEU A 50 12.83 -7.10 14.83
N THR A 51 13.55 -8.03 14.19
CA THR A 51 14.99 -7.90 13.99
C THR A 51 15.32 -6.75 13.04
N TYR A 52 16.54 -6.21 13.12
CA TYR A 52 17.00 -5.15 12.22
C TYR A 52 16.79 -5.51 10.74
N TYR A 53 17.13 -6.74 10.35
CA TYR A 53 16.98 -7.19 8.96
C TYR A 53 15.53 -7.29 8.50
N GLU A 54 14.62 -7.74 9.37
CA GLU A 54 13.19 -7.73 9.06
C GLU A 54 12.67 -6.29 8.88
N THR A 55 13.09 -5.37 9.76
CA THR A 55 12.70 -3.96 9.64
C THR A 55 13.26 -3.29 8.39
N LEU A 56 14.51 -3.63 8.01
CA LEU A 56 15.14 -3.13 6.81
C LEU A 56 14.42 -3.63 5.55
N SER A 57 14.00 -4.90 5.53
CA SER A 57 13.19 -5.45 4.44
C SER A 57 11.87 -4.69 4.25
N GLU A 58 11.22 -4.25 5.33
CA GLU A 58 10.01 -3.44 5.24
C GLU A 58 10.29 -2.01 4.75
N VAL A 59 11.36 -1.37 5.23
CA VAL A 59 11.70 0.01 4.83
C VAL A 59 12.22 0.10 3.39
N VAL A 60 12.85 -0.95 2.88
CA VAL A 60 13.24 -1.03 1.47
C VAL A 60 12.03 -0.87 0.54
N LYS A 61 10.86 -1.44 0.89
CA LYS A 61 9.62 -1.30 0.11
C LYS A 61 9.12 0.15 0.09
N ILE A 62 9.24 0.85 1.23
CA ILE A 62 8.90 2.28 1.35
C ILE A 62 9.79 3.09 0.41
N THR A 63 11.10 2.85 0.49
CA THR A 63 12.07 3.55 -0.35
C THR A 63 11.85 3.27 -1.83
N GLU A 64 11.47 2.05 -2.19
CA GLU A 64 11.14 1.69 -3.56
C GLU A 64 10.00 2.55 -4.13
N LYS A 65 8.92 2.75 -3.36
CA LYS A 65 7.79 3.61 -3.76
C LYS A 65 8.17 5.09 -3.85
N LEU A 66 9.04 5.53 -2.94
CA LEU A 66 9.60 6.86 -2.98
C LEU A 66 10.43 7.08 -4.26
N CYS A 67 11.25 6.11 -4.65
CA CYS A 67 12.04 6.17 -5.88
C CYS A 67 11.14 6.30 -7.13
N ILE A 68 10.04 5.55 -7.21
CA ILE A 68 9.08 5.65 -8.32
C ILE A 68 8.44 7.02 -8.40
N SER A 69 7.99 7.53 -7.26
CA SER A 69 7.41 8.87 -7.14
C SER A 69 8.38 9.95 -7.64
N ILE A 70 9.65 9.87 -7.25
CA ILE A 70 10.69 10.78 -7.71
C ILE A 70 10.95 10.63 -9.22
N ILE A 71 11.08 9.39 -9.73
CA ILE A 71 11.26 9.15 -11.18
C ILE A 71 10.11 9.77 -11.97
N PHE A 72 8.87 9.63 -11.51
CA PHE A 72 7.72 10.25 -12.14
C PHE A 72 7.84 11.79 -12.18
N SER A 73 8.24 12.43 -11.08
CA SER A 73 8.49 13.87 -11.02
C SER A 73 9.65 14.33 -11.91
N ILE A 74 10.70 13.51 -12.05
CA ILE A 74 11.81 13.75 -12.98
C ILE A 74 11.30 13.70 -14.42
N ILE A 75 10.55 12.67 -14.79
CA ILE A 75 9.97 12.54 -16.14
C ILE A 75 9.09 13.76 -16.46
N PHE A 76 8.25 14.19 -15.52
CA PHE A 76 7.48 15.43 -15.66
C PHE A 76 8.39 16.65 -15.93
N THR A 77 9.46 16.82 -15.14
CA THR A 77 10.38 17.95 -15.29
C THR A 77 11.06 17.96 -16.67
N TYR A 78 11.49 16.79 -17.14
CA TYR A 78 12.10 16.63 -18.45
C TYR A 78 11.12 16.92 -19.60
N LEU A 79 9.85 16.53 -19.46
CA LEU A 79 8.78 16.82 -20.42
C LEU A 79 8.32 18.28 -20.36
N HIS A 80 8.34 18.91 -19.18
CA HIS A 80 7.92 20.31 -19.00
C HIS A 80 8.95 21.30 -19.55
N ASN A 81 10.24 20.96 -19.47
CA ASN A 81 11.34 21.79 -19.99
C ASN A 81 11.76 21.42 -21.43
N ASP A 82 11.03 20.53 -22.11
CA ASP A 82 11.33 20.03 -23.46
C ASP A 82 12.75 19.44 -23.64
N TRP A 83 13.36 18.93 -22.57
CA TRP A 83 14.68 18.30 -22.63
C TRP A 83 14.65 16.93 -23.33
N ILE A 84 13.49 16.31 -23.40
CA ILE A 84 13.28 15.02 -24.07
C ILE A 84 11.96 15.03 -24.83
N SER A 85 11.97 14.46 -26.04
CA SER A 85 10.75 14.34 -26.83
C SER A 85 9.76 13.37 -26.16
N PRO A 86 8.46 13.70 -26.06
CA PRO A 86 7.46 12.78 -25.50
C PRO A 86 7.41 11.44 -26.22
N ARG A 87 7.67 11.44 -27.53
CA ARG A 87 7.72 10.22 -28.33
C ARG A 87 8.84 9.29 -27.86
N THR A 88 10.01 9.84 -27.55
CA THR A 88 11.14 9.04 -27.06
C THR A 88 10.87 8.46 -25.68
N VAL A 89 10.29 9.25 -24.77
CA VAL A 89 9.91 8.75 -23.44
C VAL A 89 8.88 7.64 -23.56
N PHE A 90 7.80 7.86 -24.32
CA PHE A 90 6.74 6.87 -24.50
C PHE A 90 7.25 5.54 -25.05
N LEU A 91 8.12 5.58 -26.07
CA LEU A 91 8.71 4.37 -26.64
C LEU A 91 9.61 3.65 -25.62
N PHE A 92 10.44 4.39 -24.90
CA PHE A 92 11.35 3.81 -23.92
C PHE A 92 10.60 3.15 -22.75
N THR A 93 9.60 3.82 -22.18
CA THR A 93 8.81 3.24 -21.08
C THR A 93 7.97 2.06 -21.55
N SER A 94 7.40 2.13 -22.76
CA SER A 94 6.68 1.00 -23.37
C SER A 94 7.58 -0.23 -23.53
N VAL A 95 8.81 -0.05 -24.03
CA VAL A 95 9.79 -1.15 -24.16
C VAL A 95 10.12 -1.75 -22.81
N ILE A 96 10.37 -0.92 -21.79
CA ILE A 96 10.64 -1.39 -20.43
C ILE A 96 9.48 -2.23 -19.89
N VAL A 97 8.24 -1.74 -20.01
CA VAL A 97 7.05 -2.47 -19.53
C VAL A 97 6.90 -3.81 -20.25
N ILE A 98 7.13 -3.84 -21.57
CA ILE A 98 7.11 -5.08 -22.35
C ILE A 98 8.19 -6.06 -21.87
N LEU A 99 9.41 -5.58 -21.61
CA LEU A 99 10.50 -6.42 -21.09
C LEU A 99 10.19 -6.96 -19.69
N CYS A 100 9.67 -6.13 -18.79
CA CYS A 100 9.23 -6.56 -17.46
C CYS A 100 8.13 -7.62 -17.55
N TYR A 101 7.19 -7.44 -18.47
CA TYR A 101 6.11 -8.38 -18.69
C TYR A 101 6.61 -9.70 -19.28
N PHE A 102 7.55 -9.63 -20.22
CA PHE A 102 8.19 -10.81 -20.81
C PHE A 102 9.01 -11.59 -19.76
N TYR A 103 9.77 -10.90 -18.92
CA TYR A 103 10.47 -11.52 -17.80
C TYR A 103 9.50 -12.22 -16.84
N TYR A 104 8.39 -11.55 -16.49
CA TYR A 104 7.35 -12.14 -15.66
C TYR A 104 6.69 -13.37 -16.34
N ALA A 105 6.49 -13.32 -17.66
CA ALA A 105 5.96 -14.43 -18.44
C ALA A 105 6.88 -15.66 -18.42
N GLN A 106 8.20 -15.46 -18.51
CA GLN A 106 9.18 -16.55 -18.43
C GLN A 106 9.16 -17.24 -17.06
N THR A 107 8.91 -16.50 -15.99
CA THR A 107 8.83 -17.07 -14.64
C THR A 107 7.53 -17.85 -14.36
N HIS A 108 6.48 -17.64 -15.16
CA HIS A 108 5.16 -18.25 -14.94
C HIS A 108 4.60 -18.86 -16.24
N THR A 109 4.96 -20.13 -16.50
CA THR A 109 4.73 -20.85 -17.77
C THR A 109 3.35 -21.52 -17.93
N SER A 110 2.36 -21.21 -17.08
CA SER A 110 1.05 -21.88 -17.11
C SER A 110 0.13 -21.37 -18.23
N ILE A 111 -0.65 -22.26 -18.87
CA ILE A 111 -1.63 -21.90 -19.93
C ILE A 111 -2.65 -20.85 -19.47
N SER A 112 -3.05 -20.86 -18.20
CA SER A 112 -3.93 -19.84 -17.60
C SER A 112 -3.35 -18.43 -17.69
N TYR A 113 -2.02 -18.30 -17.72
CA TYR A 113 -1.33 -17.02 -17.86
C TYR A 113 -1.52 -16.42 -19.25
N LEU A 114 -1.43 -17.21 -20.34
CA LEU A 114 -1.65 -16.73 -21.71
C LEU A 114 -3.06 -16.13 -21.91
N MET A 115 -4.08 -16.71 -21.29
CA MET A 115 -5.43 -16.12 -21.28
C MET A 115 -5.49 -14.79 -20.52
N ILE A 116 -4.77 -14.68 -19.40
CA ILE A 116 -4.66 -13.43 -18.62
C ILE A 116 -3.94 -12.35 -19.44
N ILE A 117 -2.89 -12.69 -20.19
CA ILE A 117 -2.20 -11.75 -21.09
C ILE A 117 -3.16 -11.16 -22.11
N SER A 118 -3.88 -12.02 -22.84
CA SER A 118 -4.82 -11.58 -23.88
C SER A 118 -5.91 -10.67 -23.32
N LYS A 119 -6.43 -11.00 -22.13
CA LYS A 119 -7.41 -10.17 -21.43
C LYS A 119 -6.83 -8.81 -21.00
N ASN A 120 -5.59 -8.80 -20.53
CA ASN A 120 -4.90 -7.57 -20.12
C ASN A 120 -4.52 -6.68 -21.31
N PHE A 121 -4.13 -7.27 -22.46
CA PHE A 121 -3.83 -6.52 -23.67
C PHE A 121 -5.01 -5.68 -24.15
N LYS A 122 -6.24 -6.25 -24.14
CA LYS A 122 -7.46 -5.50 -24.45
C LYS A 122 -7.69 -4.32 -23.50
N ARG A 123 -7.44 -4.52 -22.20
CA ARG A 123 -7.58 -3.46 -21.18
C ARG A 123 -6.57 -2.33 -21.38
N VAL A 124 -5.32 -2.67 -21.67
CA VAL A 124 -4.27 -1.68 -21.97
C VAL A 124 -4.62 -0.91 -23.23
N GLY A 125 -5.08 -1.59 -24.29
CA GLY A 125 -5.50 -0.93 -25.53
C GLY A 125 -6.65 0.07 -25.33
N ILE A 126 -7.67 -0.30 -24.55
CA ILE A 126 -8.77 0.59 -24.19
C ILE A 126 -8.27 1.79 -23.38
N LEU A 127 -7.37 1.56 -22.41
CA LEU A 127 -6.81 2.61 -21.56
C LEU A 127 -5.97 3.60 -22.37
N LEU A 128 -5.14 3.12 -23.30
CA LEU A 128 -4.37 3.98 -24.20
C LEU A 128 -5.27 4.79 -25.14
N LEU A 129 -6.30 4.17 -25.72
CA LEU A 129 -7.22 4.85 -26.61
C LEU A 129 -8.02 5.94 -25.88
N LEU A 130 -8.64 5.60 -24.75
CA LEU A 130 -9.38 6.56 -23.94
C LEU A 130 -8.46 7.65 -23.38
N GLY A 131 -7.28 7.29 -22.91
CA GLY A 131 -6.28 8.25 -22.44
C GLY A 131 -5.86 9.23 -23.52
N TYR A 132 -5.69 8.77 -24.76
CA TYR A 132 -5.33 9.62 -25.89
C TYR A 132 -6.46 10.59 -26.24
N ILE A 133 -7.69 10.09 -26.37
CA ILE A 133 -8.87 10.89 -26.69
C ILE A 133 -9.17 11.92 -25.60
N LEU A 134 -9.03 11.54 -24.33
CA LEU A 134 -9.32 12.41 -23.19
C LEU A 134 -8.15 13.33 -22.83
N SER A 135 -6.95 13.10 -23.38
CA SER A 135 -5.75 13.89 -23.07
C SER A 135 -5.92 15.42 -23.23
N PRO A 136 -6.63 15.95 -24.26
CA PRO A 136 -6.81 17.40 -24.38
C PRO A 136 -7.65 17.94 -23.22
N VAL A 137 -8.69 17.22 -22.81
CA VAL A 137 -9.56 17.59 -21.69
C VAL A 137 -8.78 17.56 -20.38
N LEU A 138 -8.03 16.48 -20.12
CA LEU A 138 -7.24 16.33 -18.90
C LEU A 138 -6.13 17.38 -18.79
N ARG A 139 -5.50 17.75 -19.92
CA ARG A 139 -4.56 18.86 -19.98
C ARG A 139 -5.24 20.17 -19.60
N THR A 140 -6.41 20.48 -20.15
CA THR A 140 -7.06 21.77 -19.87
C THR A 140 -7.79 21.83 -18.51
N LEU A 141 -8.00 20.68 -17.85
CA LEU A 141 -8.88 20.55 -16.68
C LEU A 141 -8.49 21.48 -15.52
N THR A 142 -7.19 21.60 -15.27
CA THR A 142 -6.64 22.42 -14.17
C THR A 142 -5.75 23.54 -14.70
N ASP A 143 -5.95 23.94 -15.96
CA ASP A 143 -5.11 24.95 -16.61
C ASP A 143 -5.33 26.36 -16.04
N THR A 144 -6.54 26.64 -15.58
CA THR A 144 -6.92 27.94 -14.97
C THR A 144 -6.42 28.13 -13.54
N ILE A 145 -5.94 27.07 -12.89
CA ILE A 145 -5.41 27.11 -11.53
C ILE A 145 -3.94 27.55 -11.58
N SER A 146 -3.49 28.32 -10.59
CA SER A 146 -2.12 28.83 -10.56
C SER A 146 -1.06 27.72 -10.48
N THR A 147 0.10 27.93 -11.11
CA THR A 147 1.20 26.96 -11.17
C THR A 147 1.70 26.54 -9.79
N ASP A 148 1.83 27.49 -8.88
CA ASP A 148 2.32 27.25 -7.52
C ASP A 148 1.36 26.35 -6.75
N THR A 149 0.05 26.60 -6.89
CA THR A 149 -0.97 25.73 -6.28
C THR A 149 -1.01 24.34 -6.91
N ILE A 150 -0.74 24.21 -8.20
CA ILE A 150 -0.62 22.90 -8.85
C ILE A 150 0.57 22.12 -8.30
N TYR A 151 1.75 22.74 -8.20
CA TYR A 151 2.91 22.05 -7.61
C TYR A 151 2.70 21.69 -6.13
N ALA A 152 2.11 22.60 -5.34
CA ALA A 152 1.77 22.32 -3.96
C ALA A 152 0.75 21.18 -3.80
N THR A 153 -0.33 21.18 -4.59
CA THR A 153 -1.35 20.12 -4.53
C THR A 153 -0.82 18.78 -5.03
N SER A 154 -0.05 18.76 -6.12
CA SER A 154 0.59 17.54 -6.63
C SER A 154 1.57 16.94 -5.62
N THR A 155 2.39 17.76 -4.96
CA THR A 155 3.31 17.28 -3.92
C THR A 155 2.57 16.71 -2.71
N ILE A 156 1.52 17.39 -2.22
CA ILE A 156 0.67 16.86 -1.14
C ILE A 156 0.03 15.52 -1.54
N MET A 157 -0.49 15.42 -2.75
CA MET A 157 -1.15 14.20 -3.24
C MET A 157 -0.15 13.04 -3.41
N MET A 158 1.08 13.35 -3.80
CA MET A 158 2.15 12.38 -3.83
C MET A 158 2.55 11.90 -2.43
N LEU A 159 2.54 12.79 -1.42
CA LEU A 159 2.74 12.41 -0.02
C LEU A 159 1.59 11.54 0.51
N ILE A 160 0.34 11.85 0.15
CA ILE A 160 -0.82 11.01 0.50
C ILE A 160 -0.68 9.63 -0.17
N HIS A 161 -0.25 9.57 -1.43
CA HIS A 161 0.03 8.31 -2.11
C HIS A 161 1.03 7.45 -1.33
N LEU A 162 2.17 8.02 -0.94
CA LEU A 162 3.21 7.32 -0.18
C LEU A 162 2.71 6.94 1.22
N GLY A 163 2.03 7.83 1.94
CA GLY A 163 1.57 7.60 3.31
C GLY A 163 0.49 6.52 3.44
N PHE A 164 -0.40 6.40 2.44
CA PHE A 164 -1.51 5.45 2.45
C PHE A 164 -1.28 4.20 1.59
N PHE A 165 -0.09 4.03 1.00
CA PHE A 165 0.23 2.83 0.26
C PHE A 165 0.26 1.61 1.19
N ASP A 166 -0.34 0.49 0.79
CA ASP A 166 -0.30 -0.75 1.58
C ASP A 166 1.05 -1.45 1.37
N TYR A 167 1.95 -1.31 2.34
CA TYR A 167 3.29 -1.91 2.33
C TYR A 167 3.31 -3.37 2.84
N ARG A 168 2.17 -3.93 3.25
CA ARG A 168 2.09 -5.27 3.88
C ARG A 168 2.24 -6.41 2.86
N TYR A 169 2.77 -7.55 3.33
CA TYR A 169 2.86 -8.81 2.58
C TYR A 169 2.12 -9.94 3.33
N PRO A 170 1.42 -10.88 2.65
CA PRO A 170 1.15 -10.93 1.21
C PRO A 170 0.03 -9.96 0.82
N LYS A 171 0.16 -9.41 -0.38
CA LYS A 171 -0.69 -8.35 -0.94
C LYS A 171 -2.17 -8.63 -0.70
N SER A 172 -2.84 -7.79 0.08
CA SER A 172 -4.22 -7.51 -0.26
C SER A 172 -4.17 -6.84 -1.64
N VAL A 173 -4.82 -7.44 -2.64
CA VAL A 173 -4.74 -6.99 -4.05
C VAL A 173 -5.32 -5.57 -4.23
N VAL A 174 -5.94 -5.04 -3.18
CA VAL A 174 -6.49 -3.70 -3.13
C VAL A 174 -5.40 -2.77 -2.59
N THR A 175 -4.59 -2.21 -3.49
CA THR A 175 -3.90 -0.95 -3.17
C THR A 175 -4.97 -0.01 -2.61
N SER A 176 -4.71 0.67 -1.48
CA SER A 176 -5.74 1.51 -0.89
C SER A 176 -6.25 2.48 -1.97
N SER A 177 -7.55 2.49 -2.22
CA SER A 177 -8.12 3.28 -3.32
C SER A 177 -7.71 4.75 -3.19
N LEU A 178 -7.54 5.22 -1.95
CA LEU A 178 -6.99 6.53 -1.64
C LEU A 178 -5.58 6.74 -2.21
N SER A 179 -4.64 5.84 -1.94
CA SER A 179 -3.26 5.95 -2.42
C SER A 179 -3.16 6.02 -3.95
N LEU A 180 -3.88 5.14 -4.66
CA LEU A 180 -3.88 5.14 -6.13
C LEU A 180 -4.56 6.38 -6.71
N ASN A 181 -5.72 6.76 -6.18
CA ASN A 181 -6.43 7.96 -6.62
C ASN A 181 -5.61 9.24 -6.40
N SER A 182 -4.87 9.35 -5.29
CA SER A 182 -3.99 10.49 -5.04
C SER A 182 -2.83 10.57 -6.04
N ALA A 183 -2.20 9.44 -6.39
CA ALA A 183 -1.15 9.42 -7.41
C ALA A 183 -1.65 9.85 -8.79
N ILE A 184 -2.82 9.32 -9.20
CA ILE A 184 -3.44 9.70 -10.48
C ILE A 184 -3.91 11.15 -10.48
N PHE A 185 -4.46 11.64 -9.36
CA PHE A 185 -4.84 13.05 -9.26
C PHE A 185 -3.61 13.97 -9.35
N SER A 186 -2.50 13.61 -8.70
CA SER A 186 -1.23 14.32 -8.84
C SER A 186 -0.75 14.36 -10.29
N SER A 187 -0.87 13.26 -11.04
CA SER A 187 -0.45 13.21 -12.44
C SER A 187 -1.34 14.06 -13.35
N VAL A 188 -2.65 14.09 -13.11
CA VAL A 188 -3.60 14.96 -13.82
C VAL A 188 -3.33 16.43 -13.55
N CYS A 189 -3.05 16.83 -12.30
CA CYS A 189 -2.69 18.21 -11.96
C CYS A 189 -1.42 18.65 -12.71
N LEU A 190 -0.36 17.83 -12.71
CA LEU A 190 0.88 18.13 -13.42
C LEU A 190 0.70 18.14 -14.95
N ALA A 191 -0.15 17.27 -15.49
CA ALA A 191 -0.41 17.20 -16.93
C ALA A 191 -0.93 18.52 -17.51
N SER A 192 -1.61 19.35 -16.71
CA SER A 192 -2.08 20.67 -17.15
C SER A 192 -0.97 21.66 -17.49
N ARG A 193 0.22 21.47 -16.92
CA ARG A 193 1.38 22.35 -17.14
C ARG A 193 2.21 21.97 -18.36
N LEU A 194 1.82 20.95 -19.10
CA LEU A 194 2.54 20.50 -20.29
C LEU A 194 2.05 21.23 -21.55
N GLU A 195 2.96 21.44 -22.50
CA GLU A 195 2.74 22.31 -23.66
C GLU A 195 1.71 21.75 -24.65
N THR A 196 1.64 20.43 -24.83
CA THR A 196 0.69 19.83 -25.79
C THR A 196 -0.10 18.68 -25.18
N SER A 197 -1.26 18.37 -25.75
CA SER A 197 -2.08 17.23 -25.34
C SER A 197 -1.33 15.90 -25.47
N PHE A 198 -0.36 15.82 -26.39
CA PHE A 198 0.49 14.64 -26.53
C PHE A 198 1.46 14.48 -25.35
N HIS A 199 2.05 15.57 -24.84
CA HIS A 199 2.85 15.53 -23.62
C HIS A 199 2.00 15.04 -22.42
N ALA A 200 0.79 15.58 -22.28
CA ALA A 200 -0.16 15.18 -21.23
C ALA A 200 -0.54 13.70 -21.34
N PHE A 201 -0.85 13.21 -22.55
CA PHE A 201 -1.09 11.80 -22.81
C PHE A 201 0.08 10.93 -22.34
N VAL A 202 1.31 11.25 -22.76
CA VAL A 202 2.52 10.48 -22.41
C VAL A 202 2.73 10.46 -20.89
N LEU A 203 2.66 11.61 -20.21
CA LEU A 203 2.80 11.68 -18.75
C LEU A 203 1.76 10.82 -18.03
N LEU A 204 0.49 10.90 -18.45
CA LEU A 204 -0.60 10.14 -17.84
C LEU A 204 -0.45 8.64 -18.09
N THR A 205 -0.01 8.22 -19.28
CA THR A 205 0.30 6.80 -19.54
C THR A 205 1.40 6.28 -18.64
N ILE A 206 2.47 7.05 -18.45
CA ILE A 206 3.58 6.71 -17.56
C ILE A 206 3.11 6.65 -16.11
N SER A 207 2.19 7.54 -15.69
CA SER A 207 1.63 7.48 -14.33
C SER A 207 0.90 6.16 -14.07
N VAL A 208 0.16 5.66 -15.05
CA VAL A 208 -0.50 4.35 -14.97
C VAL A 208 0.54 3.22 -14.96
N GLU A 209 1.57 3.29 -15.79
CA GLU A 209 2.67 2.32 -15.80
C GLU A 209 3.38 2.22 -14.45
N LEU A 210 3.71 3.36 -13.84
CA LEU A 210 4.47 3.44 -12.61
C LEU A 210 3.64 3.12 -11.35
N PHE A 211 2.43 3.66 -11.24
CA PHE A 211 1.63 3.55 -10.02
C PHE A 211 0.63 2.39 -10.02
N VAL A 212 0.15 1.98 -11.20
CA VAL A 212 -0.87 0.90 -11.32
C VAL A 212 -0.22 -0.42 -11.72
N LEU A 213 0.57 -0.42 -12.80
CA LEU A 213 1.20 -1.63 -13.31
C LEU A 213 2.41 -2.03 -12.46
N TYR A 214 3.14 -1.04 -11.92
CA TYR A 214 4.26 -1.21 -10.99
C TYR A 214 5.23 -2.32 -11.44
N PRO A 215 6.12 -2.03 -12.40
CA PRO A 215 7.12 -3.00 -12.84
C PRO A 215 8.00 -3.45 -11.65
N TYR A 216 8.16 -4.77 -11.49
CA TYR A 216 8.99 -5.35 -10.45
C TYR A 216 10.46 -5.03 -10.71
N PHE A 217 11.01 -4.07 -9.99
CA PHE A 217 12.42 -3.74 -10.05
C PHE A 217 13.10 -4.03 -8.71
N ARG A 218 14.39 -4.35 -8.76
CA ARG A 218 15.18 -4.46 -7.53
C ARG A 218 15.41 -3.06 -6.98
N TYR A 219 15.18 -2.89 -5.69
CA TYR A 219 15.42 -1.66 -4.93
C TYR A 219 16.76 -0.98 -5.30
N SER A 220 17.86 -1.74 -5.34
CA SER A 220 19.19 -1.19 -5.62
C SER A 220 19.28 -0.51 -6.98
N ILE A 221 18.64 -1.09 -8.01
CA ILE A 221 18.61 -0.54 -9.36
C ILE A 221 17.84 0.77 -9.37
N MET A 222 16.72 0.83 -8.64
CA MET A 222 15.86 2.01 -8.59
C MET A 222 16.50 3.16 -7.82
N ALA A 223 17.14 2.87 -6.68
CA ALA A 223 17.83 3.88 -5.89
C ALA A 223 19.06 4.44 -6.61
N PHE A 224 19.77 3.59 -7.37
CA PHE A 224 20.88 4.04 -8.20
C PHE A 224 20.36 4.90 -9.35
N SER A 225 19.37 4.43 -10.11
CA SER A 225 18.84 5.18 -11.25
C SER A 225 18.25 6.54 -10.84
N THR A 226 17.51 6.63 -9.73
CA THR A 226 17.02 7.90 -9.20
C THR A 226 18.16 8.85 -8.87
N PHE A 227 19.21 8.37 -8.20
CA PHE A 227 20.34 9.20 -7.82
C PHE A 227 21.03 9.83 -9.04
N PHE A 228 21.31 9.05 -10.09
CA PHE A 228 21.93 9.58 -11.31
C PHE A 228 21.02 10.53 -12.07
N LEU A 229 19.72 10.23 -12.16
CA LEU A 229 18.76 11.12 -12.80
C LEU A 229 18.61 12.46 -12.04
N LEU A 230 18.62 12.43 -10.70
CA LEU A 230 18.64 13.63 -9.87
C LEU A 230 19.93 14.42 -10.07
N ALA A 231 21.08 13.74 -10.09
CA ALA A 231 22.39 14.37 -10.30
C ALA A 231 22.51 15.06 -11.67
N ALA A 232 21.83 14.52 -12.69
CA ALA A 232 21.75 15.14 -14.01
C ALA A 232 20.95 16.46 -14.01
N ILE A 233 19.98 16.62 -13.10
CA ILE A 233 19.21 17.86 -12.93
C ILE A 233 19.98 18.84 -12.03
N SER A 234 20.37 18.38 -10.83
CA SER A 234 21.13 19.19 -9.89
C SER A 234 21.82 18.34 -8.82
N LEU A 235 23.05 18.74 -8.49
CA LEU A 235 23.83 18.08 -7.45
C LEU A 235 23.14 18.18 -6.08
N SER A 236 22.54 19.33 -5.77
CA SER A 236 21.85 19.56 -4.49
C SER A 236 20.70 18.56 -4.26
N LEU A 237 19.89 18.29 -5.28
CA LEU A 237 18.80 17.30 -5.19
C LEU A 237 19.32 15.86 -5.04
N SER A 238 20.45 15.53 -5.67
CA SER A 238 21.05 14.20 -5.51
C SER A 238 21.61 13.98 -4.09
N ILE A 239 22.20 15.02 -3.49
CA ILE A 239 22.72 14.96 -2.12
C ILE A 239 21.57 14.88 -1.12
N SER A 240 20.51 15.66 -1.30
CA SER A 240 19.33 15.59 -0.42
C SER A 240 18.65 14.22 -0.50
N PHE A 241 18.58 13.62 -1.69
CA PHE A 241 18.10 12.25 -1.86
C PHE A 241 19.00 11.22 -1.16
N LEU A 242 20.32 11.36 -1.23
CA LEU A 242 21.26 10.46 -0.54
C LEU A 242 21.09 10.56 0.99
N LEU A 243 20.97 11.77 1.53
CA LEU A 243 20.66 11.98 2.95
C LEU A 243 19.33 11.33 3.34
N LEU A 244 18.30 11.47 2.50
CA LEU A 244 17.01 10.83 2.71
C LEU A 244 17.12 9.29 2.69
N LEU A 245 17.93 8.71 1.81
CA LEU A 245 18.19 7.27 1.77
C LEU A 245 18.86 6.78 3.05
N ILE A 246 19.83 7.54 3.60
CA ILE A 246 20.49 7.22 4.87
C ILE A 246 19.48 7.29 6.01
N ILE A 247 18.67 8.35 6.06
CA ILE A 247 17.65 8.51 7.09
C ILE A 247 16.66 7.33 7.04
N LEU A 248 16.12 7.02 5.87
CA LEU A 248 15.14 5.96 5.72
C LEU A 248 15.75 4.58 5.95
N ASN A 249 16.85 4.21 5.29
CA ASN A 249 17.31 2.81 5.29
C ASN A 249 18.26 2.47 6.44
N VAL A 250 18.76 3.47 7.19
CA VAL A 250 19.68 3.25 8.32
C VAL A 250 19.08 3.83 9.60
N VAL A 251 18.82 5.14 9.64
CA VAL A 251 18.41 5.82 10.88
C VAL A 251 17.04 5.32 11.35
N CYS A 252 16.04 5.26 10.47
CA CYS A 252 14.69 4.82 10.84
C CYS A 252 14.64 3.37 11.36
N PRO A 253 15.22 2.36 10.69
CA PRO A 253 15.31 1.00 11.21
C PRO A 253 16.01 0.92 12.58
N LEU A 254 17.13 1.64 12.75
CA LEU A 254 17.85 1.65 14.03
C LEU A 254 17.01 2.26 15.15
N LEU A 255 16.37 3.41 14.90
CA LEU A 255 15.47 4.04 15.86
C LEU A 255 14.26 3.16 16.16
N PHE A 256 13.68 2.52 15.14
CA PHE A 256 12.55 1.63 15.30
C PHE A 256 12.92 0.44 16.20
N VAL A 257 14.02 -0.26 15.91
CA VAL A 257 14.52 -1.37 16.75
C VAL A 257 14.83 -0.88 18.16
N HIS A 258 15.45 0.29 18.32
CA HIS A 258 15.75 0.86 19.63
C HIS A 258 14.50 1.17 20.45
N TRP A 259 13.44 1.68 19.82
CA TRP A 259 12.21 2.07 20.50
C TRP A 259 11.25 0.91 20.77
N GLN A 260 11.47 -0.28 20.20
CA GLN A 260 10.69 -1.48 20.54
C GLN A 260 10.73 -1.78 22.06
N LYS A 261 11.82 -1.43 22.76
CA LYS A 261 11.95 -1.62 24.21
C LYS A 261 10.96 -0.81 25.05
N TYR A 262 10.35 0.25 24.48
CA TYR A 262 9.37 1.09 25.16
C TYR A 262 7.92 0.67 24.87
N LYS A 263 7.71 -0.45 24.17
CA LYS A 263 6.38 -0.96 23.87
C LYS A 263 5.73 -1.53 25.14
N ASP A 264 4.59 -0.98 25.52
CA ASP A 264 3.76 -1.46 26.63
C ASP A 264 2.34 -1.73 26.13
N ASN A 265 2.05 -3.01 25.85
CA ASN A 265 0.73 -3.49 25.48
C ASN A 265 0.09 -4.14 26.70
N ILE A 266 -1.14 -3.74 27.02
CA ILE A 266 -1.93 -4.29 28.13
C ILE A 266 -3.01 -5.19 27.54
N TYR A 267 -3.19 -6.35 28.15
CA TYR A 267 -4.23 -7.32 27.83
C TYR A 267 -5.04 -7.65 29.08
N GLY A 268 -6.33 -7.91 28.91
CA GLY A 268 -7.22 -8.29 30.00
C GLY A 268 -8.49 -9.00 29.53
N PRO A 269 -9.28 -9.56 30.45
CA PRO A 269 -10.55 -10.22 30.15
C PRO A 269 -11.63 -9.31 29.54
N TRP A 270 -11.40 -7.99 29.52
CA TRP A 270 -12.25 -7.00 28.83
C TRP A 270 -11.84 -6.72 27.38
N ASP A 271 -10.76 -7.35 26.88
CA ASP A 271 -10.40 -7.24 25.47
C ASP A 271 -11.46 -7.89 24.57
N GLU A 272 -11.57 -7.40 23.34
CA GLU A 272 -12.51 -7.94 22.36
C GLU A 272 -12.27 -9.44 22.11
N ALA A 273 -13.36 -10.21 22.11
CA ALA A 273 -13.28 -11.65 21.88
C ALA A 273 -12.76 -11.94 20.47
N ILE A 274 -11.60 -12.59 20.37
CA ILE A 274 -11.02 -13.01 19.10
C ILE A 274 -11.75 -14.26 18.62
N ILE A 275 -12.46 -14.16 17.50
CA ILE A 275 -13.11 -15.31 16.87
C ILE A 275 -12.01 -16.17 16.23
N ASN A 276 -11.72 -17.33 16.84
CA ASN A 276 -10.87 -18.33 16.21
C ASN A 276 -11.62 -18.99 15.05
N VAL A 277 -11.61 -18.35 13.88
CA VAL A 277 -12.03 -18.98 12.64
C VAL A 277 -11.03 -20.09 12.33
N LYS A 278 -11.38 -21.33 12.68
CA LYS A 278 -10.68 -22.50 12.14
C LYS A 278 -10.90 -22.48 10.64
N ASN A 279 -9.88 -22.11 9.89
CA ASN A 279 -9.82 -22.30 8.46
C ASN A 279 -9.82 -23.80 8.18
N ASN A 280 -11.00 -24.42 8.19
CA ASN A 280 -11.22 -25.73 7.59
C ASN A 280 -11.19 -25.53 6.08
N VAL A 281 -9.99 -25.33 5.53
CA VAL A 281 -9.76 -25.47 4.09
C VAL A 281 -9.69 -26.98 3.84
N SER A 282 -10.84 -27.55 3.50
CA SER A 282 -10.97 -28.82 2.78
C SER A 282 -10.84 -28.55 1.29
#